data_AF-A0A199UTU5-F1
#
_entry.id   AF-A0A199UTU5-F1
#
_cell.length_a   1.000
_cell.length_b   1.000
_cell.length_c   1.000
_cell.angle_alpha   90.00
_cell.angle_beta   90.00
_cell.angle_gamma   90.00
#
_symmetry.space_group_name_H-M   'P 1'
#
loop_
_entity.id
_entity.type
_entity.pdbx_description
1 polymer ?
#
loop_
_entity_poly.entity_id
_entity_poly.type
_entity_poly.pdbx_seq_one_letter_code
_entity_poly.pdbx_strand_id
1 'polypeptide(L)'
;MMVKSSSFFFLLILSSLLLLFLQAPATVDAVTCDPTQLIPCASAIIGSAPPSATCCARLKAQQPCFCQYEKNRSLRGYINSPNSRTVAKICAVTFPSC
;
A
#
# COMPACT_ATOMS: atom_id res chain seq x y z
N MET A 1 -32.92 -13.74 44.01
CA MET A 1 -32.70 -12.93 42.79
C MET A 1 -31.47 -13.48 42.11
N MET A 2 -31.66 -14.43 41.19
CA MET A 2 -30.60 -15.27 40.65
C MET A 2 -30.62 -15.12 39.13
N VAL A 3 -30.15 -13.96 38.67
CA VAL A 3 -29.79 -13.80 37.25
C VAL A 3 -28.61 -14.73 37.03
N LYS A 4 -28.94 -15.91 36.47
CA LYS A 4 -28.10 -17.11 36.36
C LYS A 4 -26.71 -16.70 35.87
N SER A 5 -25.68 -16.95 36.66
CA SER A 5 -24.28 -16.59 36.35
C SER A 5 -23.90 -17.03 34.91
N SER A 6 -24.42 -18.18 34.45
CA SER A 6 -24.29 -18.66 33.06
C SER A 6 -24.85 -17.72 31.99
N SER A 7 -25.95 -16.99 32.24
CA SER A 7 -26.51 -16.02 31.28
C SER A 7 -25.61 -14.80 31.12
N PHE A 8 -24.95 -14.35 32.19
CA PHE A 8 -23.99 -13.24 32.09
C PHE A 8 -22.76 -13.62 31.27
N PHE A 9 -22.20 -14.81 31.52
CA PHE A 9 -21.07 -15.31 30.73
C PHE A 9 -21.45 -15.46 29.25
N PHE A 10 -22.66 -15.95 28.95
CA PHE A 10 -23.12 -16.12 27.58
C PHE A 10 -23.28 -14.78 26.84
N LEU A 11 -23.81 -13.76 27.51
CA LEU A 11 -23.94 -12.40 26.95
C LEU A 11 -22.58 -11.74 26.67
N LEU A 12 -21.58 -11.95 27.54
CA LEU A 12 -20.23 -11.44 27.34
C LEU A 12 -19.53 -12.09 26.13
N ILE A 13 -19.71 -13.40 25.94
CA ILE A 13 -19.13 -14.13 24.80
C ILE A 13 -19.79 -13.71 23.48
N LEU A 14 -21.11 -13.51 23.46
CA LEU A 14 -21.82 -13.01 22.29
C LEU A 14 -21.38 -11.58 21.93
N SER A 15 -21.19 -10.72 22.93
CA SER A 15 -20.71 -9.35 22.72
C SER A 15 -19.29 -9.31 22.15
N SER A 16 -18.37 -10.16 22.65
CA SER A 16 -17.00 -10.20 22.14
C SER A 16 -16.91 -10.77 20.73
N LEU A 17 -17.71 -11.79 20.40
CA LEU A 17 -17.83 -12.33 19.04
C LEU A 17 -18.36 -11.28 18.06
N LEU A 18 -19.36 -10.50 18.45
CA LEU A 18 -19.92 -9.44 17.61
C LEU A 18 -18.90 -8.33 17.31
N LEU A 19 -18.06 -7.97 18.29
CA LEU A 19 -16.98 -6.99 18.11
C LEU A 19 -15.89 -7.49 17.15
N LEU A 20 -15.62 -8.80 17.11
CA LEU A 20 -14.66 -9.40 16.19
C LEU A 20 -15.14 -9.36 14.72
N PHE A 21 -16.44 -9.51 14.51
CA PHE A 21 -17.06 -9.40 13.17
C PHE A 21 -17.22 -7.95 12.68
N LEU A 22 -17.11 -6.96 13.57
CA LEU A 22 -17.21 -5.53 13.23
C LEU A 22 -15.89 -4.90 12.76
N GLN A 23 -14.84 -5.70 12.56
CA GLN A 23 -13.62 -5.23 11.91
C GLN A 23 -13.93 -4.92 10.44
N ALA A 24 -14.38 -3.70 10.18
CA ALA A 24 -14.47 -3.15 8.84
C ALA A 24 -13.08 -3.24 8.21
N PRO A 25 -12.94 -3.75 6.98
CA PRO A 25 -11.68 -3.64 6.28
C PRO A 25 -11.34 -2.15 6.24
N ALA A 26 -10.15 -1.79 6.72
CA ALA A 26 -9.64 -0.44 6.58
C ALA A 26 -9.81 -0.07 5.11
N THR A 27 -10.70 0.88 4.82
CA THR A 27 -10.92 1.38 3.49
C THR A 27 -9.63 2.10 3.12
N VAL A 28 -8.71 1.36 2.47
CA VAL A 28 -7.66 1.98 1.68
C VAL A 28 -8.41 2.87 0.70
N ASP A 29 -8.26 4.18 0.85
CA ASP A 29 -8.61 5.12 -0.23
C ASP A 29 -8.04 4.50 -1.50
N ALA A 30 -8.92 4.18 -2.44
CA ALA A 30 -8.53 3.47 -3.64
C ALA A 30 -7.65 4.41 -4.46
N VAL A 31 -6.33 4.35 -4.24
CA VAL A 31 -5.37 5.05 -5.06
C VAL A 31 -5.57 4.52 -6.47
N THR A 32 -5.96 5.41 -7.38
CA THR A 32 -6.05 5.06 -8.79
C THR A 32 -4.65 4.74 -9.30
N CYS A 33 -4.45 3.46 -9.67
CA CYS A 33 -3.20 2.97 -10.21
C CYS A 33 -2.97 3.54 -11.62
N ASP A 34 -2.39 4.73 -11.67
CA ASP A 34 -2.07 5.47 -12.88
C ASP A 34 -0.55 5.75 -12.95
N PRO A 35 0.19 5.05 -13.83
CA PRO A 35 1.64 5.21 -13.95
C PRO A 35 2.03 6.61 -14.44
N THR A 36 1.13 7.39 -15.04
CA THR A 36 1.43 8.76 -15.45
C THR A 36 1.68 9.69 -14.25
N GLN A 37 1.17 9.32 -13.06
CA GLN A 37 1.50 10.04 -11.83
C GLN A 37 2.99 9.93 -11.43
N LEU A 38 3.74 9.00 -12.03
CA LEU A 38 5.18 8.82 -11.83
C LEU A 38 6.04 9.58 -12.86
N ILE A 39 5.44 10.35 -13.78
CA ILE A 39 6.18 11.22 -14.72
C ILE A 39 7.21 12.12 -14.02
N PRO A 40 6.94 12.71 -12.83
CA PRO A 40 7.95 13.50 -12.11
C PRO A 40 9.23 12.72 -11.72
N CYS A 41 9.19 11.39 -11.74
CA CYS A 41 10.34 10.52 -11.51
C CYS A 41 11.11 10.17 -12.79
N ALA A 42 10.63 10.54 -13.98
CA ALA A 42 11.24 10.14 -15.24
C ALA A 42 12.71 10.61 -15.36
N SER A 43 13.02 11.84 -14.95
CA SER A 43 14.40 12.35 -14.94
C SER A 43 15.31 11.56 -13.99
N ALA A 44 14.77 11.07 -12.87
CA ALA A 44 15.53 10.29 -11.89
C ALA A 44 15.73 8.84 -12.33
N ILE A 45 14.71 8.25 -12.96
CA ILE A 45 14.74 6.85 -13.42
C ILE A 45 15.53 6.71 -14.73
N ILE A 46 15.32 7.60 -15.70
CA ILE A 46 15.95 7.53 -17.03
C ILE A 46 17.30 8.26 -17.03
N GLY A 47 17.33 9.47 -16.47
CA GLY A 47 18.51 10.34 -16.51
C GLY A 47 19.45 10.23 -15.31
N SER A 48 19.17 9.35 -14.35
CA SER A 48 19.95 9.17 -13.12
C SER A 48 20.09 10.44 -12.27
N ALA A 49 19.19 11.41 -12.45
CA ALA A 49 19.15 12.62 -11.64
C ALA A 49 18.63 12.33 -10.20
N PRO A 50 18.93 13.17 -9.21
CA PRO A 50 18.30 13.04 -7.89
C PRO A 50 16.77 13.21 -8.00
N PRO A 51 15.96 12.41 -7.27
CA PRO A 51 14.51 12.51 -7.32
C PRO A 51 14.02 13.80 -6.66
N SER A 52 13.01 14.42 -7.26
CA SER A 52 12.33 15.58 -6.69
C SER A 52 11.44 15.19 -5.50
N ALA A 53 11.10 16.16 -4.65
CA ALA A 53 10.12 15.93 -3.57
C ALA A 53 8.77 15.43 -4.12
N THR A 54 8.32 15.98 -5.25
CA THR A 54 7.10 15.55 -5.95
C THR A 54 7.21 14.10 -6.44
N CYS A 55 8.35 13.70 -6.99
CA CYS A 55 8.59 12.30 -7.35
C CYS A 55 8.43 11.39 -6.14
N CYS A 56 9.10 11.68 -5.02
CA CYS A 56 9.01 10.84 -3.83
C CYS A 56 7.59 10.79 -3.24
N ALA A 57 6.85 11.91 -3.25
CA ALA A 57 5.47 11.94 -2.79
C ALA A 57 4.56 11.04 -3.64
N ARG A 58 4.67 11.13 -4.98
CA ARG A 58 3.89 10.29 -5.90
C ARG A 58 4.28 8.82 -5.84
N LEU A 59 5.58 8.54 -5.71
CA LEU A 59 6.08 7.18 -5.59
C LEU A 59 5.56 6.49 -4.31
N LYS A 60 5.51 7.21 -3.18
CA LYS A 60 4.91 6.71 -1.94
C LYS A 60 3.42 6.43 -2.09
N ALA A 61 2.68 7.37 -2.69
CA ALA A 61 1.24 7.22 -2.91
C ALA A 61 0.90 5.99 -3.77
N GLN A 62 1.75 5.66 -4.76
CA GLN A 62 1.55 4.54 -5.68
C GLN A 62 2.05 3.18 -5.16
N GLN A 63 2.55 3.07 -3.92
CA GLN A 63 3.00 1.79 -3.34
C GLN A 63 2.03 0.61 -3.52
N PRO A 64 0.71 0.74 -3.26
CA PRO A 64 -0.22 -0.39 -3.43
C PRO A 64 -0.33 -0.88 -4.89
N CYS A 65 0.07 -0.05 -5.86
CA CYS A 65 -0.05 -0.34 -7.28
C CYS A 65 1.19 -1.03 -7.89
N PHE A 66 2.31 -1.13 -7.16
CA PHE A 66 3.56 -1.63 -7.75
C PHE A 66 3.48 -3.08 -8.23
N CYS A 67 2.75 -3.96 -7.55
CA CYS A 67 2.53 -5.32 -8.06
C CYS A 67 1.81 -5.33 -9.41
N GLN A 68 0.83 -4.43 -9.58
CA GLN A 68 0.09 -4.33 -10.83
C GLN A 68 1.00 -3.82 -11.96
N TYR A 69 1.84 -2.82 -11.66
CA TYR A 69 2.81 -2.31 -12.62
C TYR A 69 3.89 -3.33 -12.96
N GLU A 70 4.35 -4.13 -12.00
CA GLU A 70 5.33 -5.19 -12.25
C GLU A 70 4.79 -6.31 -13.16
N LYS A 71 3.50 -6.64 -13.01
CA LYS A 71 2.82 -7.62 -13.88
C LYS A 71 2.64 -7.10 -15.31
N ASN A 72 2.67 -5.78 -15.53
CA ASN A 72 2.58 -5.20 -16.87
C ASN A 72 3.95 -5.23 -17.57
N ARG A 73 4.08 -5.99 -18.67
CA ARG A 73 5.35 -6.15 -19.40
C ARG A 73 5.97 -4.81 -19.83
N SER A 74 5.15 -3.83 -20.22
CA SER A 74 5.62 -2.52 -20.68
C SER A 74 6.19 -1.66 -19.55
N LEU A 75 5.77 -1.91 -18.30
CA LEU A 75 6.21 -1.15 -17.12
C LEU A 75 7.27 -1.90 -16.30
N ARG A 76 7.31 -3.23 -16.41
CA ARG A 76 8.20 -4.11 -15.64
C ARG A 76 9.66 -3.72 -15.76
N GLY A 77 10.12 -3.35 -16.96
CA GLY A 77 11.49 -2.90 -17.18
C GLY A 77 11.85 -1.64 -16.40
N TYR A 78 10.92 -0.68 -16.31
CA TYR A 78 11.10 0.53 -15.53
C TYR A 78 11.13 0.23 -14.03
N ILE A 79 10.18 -0.56 -13.52
CA ILE A 79 10.12 -0.93 -12.08
C ILE A 79 11.38 -1.67 -11.63
N ASN A 80 11.84 -2.63 -12.43
CA ASN A 80 12.96 -3.48 -12.06
C ASN A 80 14.35 -2.90 -12.40
N SER A 81 14.41 -1.70 -12.99
CA SER A 81 15.67 -1.04 -13.34
C SER A 81 16.52 -0.69 -12.10
N PRO A 82 17.86 -0.67 -12.22
CA PRO A 82 18.74 -0.24 -11.12
C PRO A 82 18.42 1.16 -10.61
N ASN A 83 18.11 2.09 -11.52
CA ASN A 83 17.77 3.46 -11.18
C ASN A 83 16.48 3.55 -10.38
N SER A 84 15.44 2.79 -10.75
CA SER A 84 14.19 2.74 -9.97
C SER A 84 14.42 2.21 -8.56
N ARG A 85 15.30 1.20 -8.38
CA ARG A 85 15.68 0.71 -7.04
C ARG A 85 16.42 1.78 -6.24
N THR A 86 17.31 2.54 -6.88
CA THR A 86 18.01 3.67 -6.24
C THR A 86 17.03 4.78 -5.83
N VAL A 87 16.13 5.19 -6.73
CA VAL A 87 15.10 6.19 -6.45
C VAL A 87 14.19 5.75 -5.31
N ALA A 88 13.76 4.48 -5.30
CA ALA A 88 12.95 3.93 -4.22
C ALA A 88 13.66 3.98 -2.87
N LYS A 89 14.96 3.64 -2.82
CA LYS A 89 15.77 3.80 -1.59
C LYS A 89 15.84 5.25 -1.12
N ILE A 90 16.15 6.19 -2.02
CA ILE A 90 16.24 7.62 -1.68
C ILE A 90 14.89 8.14 -1.15
N CYS A 91 13.79 7.74 -1.79
CA CYS A 91 12.45 8.15 -1.40
C CYS A 91 11.87 7.34 -0.22
N ALA A 92 12.61 6.40 0.38
CA ALA A 92 12.13 5.51 1.43
C ALA A 92 10.84 4.74 1.04
N VAL A 93 10.87 4.13 -0.14
CA VAL A 93 9.81 3.32 -0.71
C VAL A 93 10.30 1.88 -0.89
N THR A 94 9.50 0.91 -0.46
CA THR A 94 9.79 -0.52 -0.67
C THR A 94 8.95 -1.04 -1.83
N PHE A 95 9.60 -1.63 -2.83
CA PHE A 95 8.88 -2.39 -3.86
C PHE A 95 8.45 -3.73 -3.27
N PRO A 96 7.14 -4.07 -3.30
CA PRO A 96 6.67 -5.37 -2.83
C PRO A 96 7.25 -6.49 -3.70
N SER A 97 7.48 -7.65 -3.11
CA SER A 97 7.70 -8.89 -3.86
C SER A 97 6.33 -9.40 -4.33
N CYS A 98 6.12 -9.35 -5.63
CA CYS A 98 4.95 -9.83 -6.35
C CYS A 98 5.42 -10.84 -7.41
#